data_AF-A0A842QA95-F1
#
_entry.id   AF-A0A842QA95-F1
#
_cell.length_a   1.000
_cell.length_b   1.000
_cell.length_c   1.000
_cell.angle_alpha   90.00
_cell.angle_beta   90.00
_cell.angle_gamma   90.00
#
_symmetry.space_group_name_H-M   'P 1'
#
loop_
_entity.id
_entity.type
_entity.pdbx_description
1 polymer ?
#
loop_
_entity_poly.entity_id
_entity_poly.type
_entity_poly.pdbx_seq_one_letter_code
_entity_poly.pdbx_strand_id
1 'polypeptide(L)'
;MVSLVSTVLVLSIFQVTSSLKSESFGEKRERILTEMDASIEQAKREGNYNCCIQPSCRMCFLGHWIWDGGSCDCDNMILSGKVDEVCPECRKGMGDEECSSIKETCEV
;
A
#
# COMPACT_ATOMS: atom_id res chain seq x y z
N MET A 1 47.63 19.75 14.17
CA MET A 1 46.20 19.43 14.43
C MET A 1 45.21 20.06 13.44
N VAL A 2 45.64 20.87 12.46
CA VAL A 2 44.73 21.52 11.48
C VAL A 2 44.40 20.61 10.28
N SER A 3 45.26 19.62 9.97
CA SER A 3 45.13 18.78 8.77
C SER A 3 44.09 17.65 8.88
N LEU A 4 43.72 17.22 10.09
CA LEU A 4 42.74 16.14 10.34
C LEU A 4 41.28 16.62 10.26
N VAL A 5 41.03 17.89 10.61
CA VAL A 5 39.69 18.48 10.55
C VAL A 5 39.24 18.66 9.10
N SER A 6 40.17 19.02 8.21
CA SER A 6 39.88 19.27 6.80
C SER A 6 39.56 18.00 6.01
N THR A 7 40.19 16.86 6.33
CA THR A 7 39.93 15.57 5.65
C THR A 7 38.61 14.96 6.08
N VAL A 8 38.24 15.07 7.35
CA VAL A 8 36.93 14.62 7.86
C VAL A 8 35.79 15.41 7.21
N LEU A 9 35.96 16.73 7.04
CA LEU A 9 34.95 17.56 6.37
C LEU A 9 34.74 17.15 4.90
N VAL A 10 35.82 16.88 4.17
CA VAL A 10 35.75 16.48 2.75
C VAL A 10 35.10 15.10 2.58
N LEU A 11 35.38 14.14 3.46
CA LEU A 11 34.73 12.82 3.46
C LEU A 11 33.23 12.92 3.78
N SER A 12 32.85 13.82 4.69
CA SER A 12 31.45 14.06 5.04
C SER A 12 30.66 14.61 3.85
N ILE A 13 31.27 15.51 3.06
CA ILE A 13 30.63 16.10 1.89
C ILE A 13 30.46 15.06 0.76
N PHE A 14 31.42 14.13 0.59
CA PHE A 14 31.37 13.11 -0.45
C PHE A 14 30.27 12.05 -0.23
N GLN A 15 29.94 11.75 1.02
CA GLN A 15 28.85 10.81 1.33
C GLN A 15 27.47 11.39 1.01
N VAL A 16 27.28 12.71 1.17
CA VAL A 16 25.98 13.36 0.94
C VAL A 16 25.63 13.46 -0.55
N THR A 17 26.61 13.69 -1.44
CA THR A 17 26.37 13.81 -2.89
C THR A 17 26.01 12.48 -3.55
N SER A 18 26.45 11.36 -2.97
CA SER A 18 26.22 10.00 -3.48
C SER A 18 24.74 9.58 -3.41
N SER A 19 23.93 10.25 -2.59
CA SER A 19 22.55 9.86 -2.30
C SER A 19 21.51 10.49 -3.24
N LEU A 20 21.92 11.36 -4.17
CA LEU A 20 21.03 11.97 -5.18
C LEU A 20 21.15 11.21 -6.51
N LYS A 21 20.95 9.90 -6.49
CA LYS A 21 20.74 9.15 -7.74
C LYS A 21 19.39 9.60 -8.30
N SER A 22 19.39 10.31 -9.42
CA SER A 22 18.17 10.71 -10.11
C SER A 22 17.47 9.46 -10.64
N GLU A 23 16.33 9.12 -10.05
CA GLU A 23 15.50 8.01 -10.52
C GLU A 23 14.67 8.43 -11.73
N SER A 24 14.44 7.48 -12.63
CA SER A 24 13.44 7.65 -13.67
C SER A 24 12.03 7.71 -13.07
N PHE A 25 11.09 8.31 -13.80
CA PHE A 25 9.69 8.32 -13.40
C PHE A 25 9.13 6.90 -13.16
N GLY A 26 9.55 5.93 -13.98
CA GLY A 26 9.14 4.52 -13.85
C GLY A 26 9.62 3.90 -12.55
N GLU A 27 10.91 4.05 -12.22
CA GLU A 27 11.49 3.56 -10.96
C GLU A 27 10.83 4.21 -9.74
N LYS A 28 10.59 5.51 -9.80
CA LYS A 28 9.91 6.24 -8.72
C LYS A 28 8.47 5.75 -8.53
N ARG A 29 7.73 5.55 -9.62
CA ARG A 29 6.36 5.02 -9.57
C ARG A 29 6.35 3.63 -8.95
N GLU A 30 7.23 2.74 -9.39
CA GLU A 30 7.29 1.37 -8.90
C GLU A 30 7.60 1.28 -7.42
N ARG A 31 8.55 2.10 -6.93
CA ARG A 31 8.84 2.18 -5.49
C ARG A 31 7.61 2.62 -4.69
N ILE A 32 6.92 3.68 -5.12
CA ILE A 32 5.74 4.18 -4.41
C ILE A 32 4.65 3.09 -4.34
N LEU A 33 4.44 2.35 -5.43
CA LEU A 33 3.47 1.25 -5.43
C LEU A 33 3.88 0.12 -4.48
N THR A 34 5.15 -0.26 -4.51
CA THR A 34 5.69 -1.29 -3.61
C THR A 34 5.57 -0.89 -2.13
N GLU A 35 5.92 0.35 -1.79
CA GLU A 35 5.79 0.88 -0.43
C GLU A 35 4.34 0.94 0.03
N MET A 36 3.42 1.31 -0.86
CA MET A 36 1.99 1.33 -0.58
C MET A 36 1.43 -0.07 -0.35
N ASP A 37 1.79 -1.03 -1.18
CA ASP A 37 1.35 -2.42 -1.03
C ASP A 37 1.89 -3.02 0.28
N ALA A 38 3.16 -2.76 0.63
CA ALA A 38 3.73 -3.18 1.91
C ALA A 38 2.99 -2.56 3.11
N SER A 39 2.56 -1.30 3.00
CA SER A 39 1.80 -0.61 4.04
C SER A 39 0.38 -1.16 4.18
N ILE A 40 -0.27 -1.53 3.07
CA ILE A 40 -1.56 -2.22 3.07
C ILE A 40 -1.43 -3.59 3.74
N GLU A 41 -0.38 -4.35 3.44
CA GLU A 41 -0.13 -5.64 4.10
C GLU A 41 0.12 -5.50 5.60
N GLN A 42 0.76 -4.42 6.03
CA GLN A 42 0.86 -4.10 7.45
C GLN A 42 -0.53 -3.80 8.05
N ALA A 43 -1.33 -2.96 7.41
CA ALA A 43 -2.66 -2.61 7.89
C ALA A 43 -3.59 -3.84 7.98
N LYS A 44 -3.46 -4.81 7.06
CA LYS A 44 -4.14 -6.12 7.14
C LYS A 44 -3.76 -6.89 8.39
N ARG A 45 -2.45 -7.02 8.68
CA ARG A 45 -1.96 -7.73 9.88
C ARG A 45 -2.42 -7.07 11.17
N GLU A 46 -2.59 -5.76 11.16
CA GLU A 46 -3.13 -4.98 12.28
C GLU A 46 -4.66 -5.06 12.40
N GLY A 47 -5.35 -5.68 11.42
CA GLY A 47 -6.81 -5.76 11.38
C GLY A 47 -7.51 -4.47 10.93
N ASN A 48 -6.76 -3.48 10.47
CA ASN A 48 -7.27 -2.18 10.02
C ASN A 48 -7.71 -2.20 8.55
N TYR A 49 -7.35 -3.23 7.80
CA TYR A 49 -7.60 -3.31 6.37
C TYR A 49 -8.11 -4.69 5.95
N ASN A 50 -9.41 -4.81 5.73
CA ASN A 50 -10.06 -6.04 5.31
C ASN A 50 -10.54 -5.94 3.85
N CYS A 51 -9.63 -6.27 2.92
CA CYS A 51 -9.85 -6.28 1.48
C CYS A 51 -9.54 -7.66 0.90
N CYS A 52 -10.50 -8.26 0.21
CA CYS A 52 -10.45 -9.63 -0.27
C CYS A 52 -10.10 -9.80 -1.76
N ILE A 53 -9.92 -8.69 -2.49
CA ILE A 53 -9.48 -8.75 -3.89
C ILE A 53 -7.96 -8.72 -3.97
N GLN A 54 -7.40 -9.31 -5.03
CA GLN A 54 -5.97 -9.35 -5.30
C GLN A 54 -5.63 -8.73 -6.66
N PRO A 55 -4.69 -7.77 -6.73
CA PRO A 55 -4.07 -7.08 -5.60
C PRO A 55 -5.11 -6.27 -4.80
N SER A 56 -4.83 -6.01 -3.52
CA SER A 56 -5.74 -5.21 -2.69
C SER A 56 -5.97 -3.82 -3.27
N CYS A 57 -7.20 -3.32 -3.09
CA CYS A 57 -7.51 -1.95 -3.50
C CYS A 57 -6.64 -0.96 -2.73
N ARG A 58 -6.38 0.20 -3.33
CA ARG A 58 -5.65 1.30 -2.71
C ARG A 58 -6.58 2.46 -2.36
N MET A 59 -7.79 2.50 -2.93
CA MET A 59 -8.76 3.57 -2.71
C MET A 59 -9.13 3.76 -1.24
N CYS A 60 -9.42 2.68 -0.51
CA CYS A 60 -9.72 2.76 0.92
C CYS A 60 -8.47 3.17 1.73
N PHE A 61 -7.31 2.61 1.38
CA PHE A 61 -6.04 2.90 2.05
C PHE A 61 -5.65 4.38 1.94
N LEU A 62 -5.97 5.01 0.80
CA LEU A 62 -5.76 6.45 0.58
C LEU A 62 -6.85 7.33 1.21
N GLY A 63 -7.82 6.75 1.92
CA GLY A 63 -8.94 7.50 2.52
C GLY A 63 -9.88 8.11 1.48
N HIS A 64 -9.98 7.50 0.30
CA HIS A 64 -10.86 7.98 -0.78
C HIS A 64 -12.21 7.25 -0.81
N TRP A 65 -12.60 6.63 0.30
CA TRP A 65 -13.89 5.97 0.46
C TRP A 65 -14.52 6.32 1.82
N ILE A 66 -15.53 5.57 2.24
CA ILE A 66 -16.29 5.81 3.49
C ILE A 66 -15.50 5.50 4.77
N TRP A 67 -14.29 4.99 4.64
CA TRP A 67 -13.43 4.58 5.75
C TRP A 67 -12.37 5.65 6.04
N ASP A 68 -12.37 6.17 7.25
CA ASP A 68 -11.38 7.14 7.70
C ASP A 68 -10.02 6.46 8.00
N GLY A 69 -8.94 7.26 7.93
CA GLY A 69 -7.61 6.84 8.39
C GLY A 69 -6.92 5.76 7.56
N GLY A 70 -7.38 5.52 6.32
CA GLY A 70 -6.81 4.49 5.45
C GLY A 70 -7.23 3.06 5.81
N SER A 71 -8.33 2.92 6.55
CA SER A 71 -8.91 1.61 6.91
C SER A 71 -9.78 1.04 5.78
N CYS A 72 -10.13 -0.24 5.89
CA CYS A 72 -11.05 -0.89 4.94
C CYS A 72 -11.84 -2.00 5.64
N ASP A 73 -13.15 -2.08 5.37
CA ASP A 73 -14.00 -3.20 5.79
C ASP A 73 -14.92 -3.69 4.66
N CYS A 74 -14.47 -3.54 3.41
CA CYS A 74 -15.26 -3.93 2.24
C CYS A 74 -15.57 -5.43 2.21
N ASP A 75 -14.68 -6.28 2.74
CA ASP A 75 -14.91 -7.73 2.81
C ASP A 75 -16.14 -8.10 3.66
N ASN A 76 -16.26 -7.56 4.88
CA ASN A 76 -17.43 -7.81 5.73
C ASN A 76 -18.72 -7.24 5.12
N MET A 77 -18.63 -6.11 4.40
CA MET A 77 -19.78 -5.59 3.65
C MET A 77 -20.22 -6.57 2.56
N ILE A 78 -19.28 -7.18 1.84
CA ILE A 78 -19.56 -8.21 0.82
C ILE A 78 -20.23 -9.43 1.45
N LEU A 79 -19.66 -9.95 2.55
CA LEU A 79 -20.24 -11.08 3.30
C LEU A 79 -21.65 -10.78 3.84
N SER A 80 -21.94 -9.50 4.10
CA SER A 80 -23.25 -9.03 4.55
C SER A 80 -24.24 -8.74 3.39
N GLY A 81 -23.86 -9.00 2.14
CA GLY A 81 -24.68 -8.76 0.95
C GLY A 81 -24.71 -7.30 0.47
N LYS A 82 -23.87 -6.43 1.02
CA LYS A 82 -23.78 -4.99 0.68
C LYS A 82 -22.79 -4.70 -0.44
N VAL A 83 -22.81 -5.51 -1.49
CA VAL A 83 -21.86 -5.45 -2.61
C VAL A 83 -21.87 -4.09 -3.30
N ASP A 84 -23.02 -3.42 -3.40
CA ASP A 84 -23.14 -2.10 -4.04
C ASP A 84 -22.65 -0.94 -3.18
N GLU A 85 -22.36 -1.17 -1.90
CA GLU A 85 -21.87 -0.16 -0.96
C GLU A 85 -20.34 -0.19 -0.77
N VAL A 86 -19.65 -1.18 -1.35
CA VAL A 86 -18.19 -1.23 -1.32
C VAL A 86 -17.54 -0.22 -2.27
N CYS A 87 -16.25 0.03 -2.07
CA CYS A 87 -15.51 0.97 -2.89
C CYS A 87 -15.46 0.55 -4.37
N PRO A 88 -15.41 1.51 -5.32
CA PRO A 88 -15.35 1.24 -6.75
C PRO A 88 -14.22 0.28 -7.17
N GLU A 89 -13.06 0.32 -6.52
CA GLU A 89 -11.96 -0.60 -6.80
C GLU A 89 -12.28 -2.04 -6.38
N CYS A 90 -12.89 -2.26 -5.21
CA CYS A 90 -13.37 -3.58 -4.80
C CYS A 90 -14.43 -4.10 -5.78
N ARG A 91 -15.40 -3.26 -6.15
CA ARG A 91 -16.45 -3.63 -7.11
C ARG A 91 -15.87 -4.04 -8.46
N LYS A 92 -14.87 -3.31 -8.94
CA LYS A 92 -14.16 -3.63 -10.19
C LYS A 92 -13.34 -4.91 -10.07
N GLY A 93 -12.66 -5.12 -8.94
CA GLY A 93 -11.84 -6.31 -8.70
C GLY A 93 -12.66 -7.60 -8.58
N MET A 94 -13.91 -7.50 -8.13
CA MET A 94 -14.83 -8.65 -8.03
C MET A 94 -15.46 -9.10 -9.36
N GLY A 95 -15.13 -8.49 -10.50
CA GLY A 95 -15.76 -8.73 -11.81
C GLY A 95 -16.00 -10.21 -12.17
N ASP A 96 -14.99 -10.87 -12.77
CA ASP A 96 -15.05 -12.31 -13.13
C ASP A 96 -14.37 -13.21 -12.08
N GLU A 97 -13.69 -12.62 -11.09
CA GLU A 97 -13.00 -13.32 -10.01
C GLU A 97 -13.67 -12.99 -8.67
N GLU A 98 -14.21 -14.03 -8.01
CA GLU A 98 -14.78 -13.90 -6.68
C GLU A 98 -13.71 -13.53 -5.64
N CYS A 99 -14.10 -12.61 -4.76
CA CYS A 99 -13.47 -12.26 -3.49
C CYS A 99 -12.97 -13.53 -2.76
N SER A 100 -11.68 -13.56 -2.35
CA SER A 100 -11.07 -14.78 -1.79
C SER A 100 -11.77 -15.31 -0.54
N SER A 101 -12.32 -14.42 0.26
CA SER A 101 -13.09 -14.72 1.47
C SER A 101 -14.48 -15.31 1.18
N ILE A 102 -15.08 -15.06 0.00
CA ILE A 102 -16.28 -15.78 -0.44
C ILE A 102 -15.93 -17.25 -0.72
N LYS A 103 -14.76 -17.52 -1.30
CA LYS A 103 -14.31 -18.90 -1.57
C LYS A 103 -14.12 -19.70 -0.29
N GLU A 104 -13.54 -19.08 0.74
CA GLU A 104 -13.33 -19.73 2.05
C GLU A 104 -14.63 -19.92 2.85
N THR A 105 -15.64 -19.08 2.66
CA THR A 105 -16.92 -19.18 3.39
C THR A 105 -17.94 -20.14 2.76
N CYS A 106 -17.72 -20.58 1.51
CA CYS A 106 -18.57 -21.53 0.80
C CYS A 106 -18.08 -22.99 0.86
N GLU A 107 -16.95 -23.29 1.50
CA GLU A 107 -16.51 -24.66 1.79
C GLU A 107 -17.14 -25.15 3.11
N VAL A 108 -18.38 -25.66 3.03
CA VAL A 108 -19.05 -26.41 4.11
C VAL A 108 -19.35 -27.83 3.65
#